data_AF-A0A8T5ZMG7-F1
#
_entry.id   AF-A0A8T5ZMG7-F1
#
_cell.length_a   1.000
_cell.length_b   1.000
_cell.length_c   1.000
_cell.angle_alpha   90.00
_cell.angle_beta   90.00
_cell.angle_gamma   90.00
#
_symmetry.space_group_name_H-M   'P 1'
#
loop_
_entity.id
_entity.type
_entity.pdbx_description
1 polymer ?
#
loop_
_entity_poly.entity_id
_entity_poly.type
_entity_poly.pdbx_seq_one_letter_code
_entity_poly.pdbx_strand_id
1 'polypeptide(L)'
;MEDVDQLRWPLCAIAIEARYLSLNCASLLAERLNWHSFNDSEGMDEEEREAFLEAIQAGDCFDFLSLLEYPIALQNQTVEYYFALERCCRYHPDYVTAFLAMEGPWLIPDDAKLHRKLLRWYSSVQTGMAELIPVAQQWQTEEPESEDARYYLCAQRLYCGEGESLLADLCAYWESYPSTQADNLLLQWSKRHCPDYFALLVMVIEARSMVDAQGQPLKYVPGESARTRLLWAEILHSGTLSPLGQSFIESLFFKRKAWAWWKSRVGSETEQDSPFLDLYRVAEQVVLEAFPKQEMLARLNTRLEGGDAHPLEAIVTR
;
A
#
# COMPACT_ATOMS: atom_id res chain seq x y z
N MET A 1 39.39 -38.15 2.31
CA MET A 1 39.36 -36.69 2.57
C MET A 1 39.93 -35.97 1.36
N GLU A 2 41.04 -36.43 0.77
CA GLU A 2 41.59 -35.90 -0.50
C GLU A 2 40.59 -35.90 -1.68
N ASP A 3 39.76 -36.93 -1.84
CA ASP A 3 38.78 -36.98 -2.95
C ASP A 3 37.68 -35.90 -2.85
N VAL A 4 37.36 -35.44 -1.63
CA VAL A 4 36.33 -34.40 -1.40
C VAL A 4 36.87 -33.02 -1.72
N ASP A 5 38.15 -32.77 -1.37
CA ASP A 5 38.83 -31.51 -1.72
C ASP A 5 39.01 -31.36 -3.24
N GLN A 6 39.20 -32.47 -3.97
CA GLN A 6 39.28 -32.46 -5.43
C GLN A 6 37.95 -32.07 -6.11
N LEU A 7 36.81 -32.39 -5.49
CA LEU A 7 35.47 -32.09 -6.04
C LEU A 7 34.93 -30.73 -5.59
N ARG A 8 35.53 -30.10 -4.58
CA ARG A 8 35.07 -28.85 -3.98
C ARG A 8 34.84 -27.74 -5.00
N TRP A 9 35.88 -27.35 -5.73
CA TRP A 9 35.82 -26.24 -6.69
C TRP A 9 35.11 -26.60 -8.00
N PRO A 10 35.29 -27.80 -8.58
CA PRO A 10 34.50 -28.22 -9.73
C PRO A 10 32.99 -28.23 -9.48
N LEU A 11 32.54 -28.71 -8.31
CA LEU A 11 31.11 -28.69 -7.96
C LEU A 11 30.59 -27.28 -7.71
N CYS A 12 31.42 -26.38 -7.18
CA CYS A 12 31.08 -24.96 -7.04
C CYS A 12 30.87 -24.31 -8.42
N ALA A 13 31.77 -24.56 -9.38
CA ALA A 13 31.63 -24.05 -10.74
C ALA A 13 30.36 -24.58 -11.43
N ILE A 14 30.08 -25.88 -11.31
CA ILE A 14 28.84 -26.48 -11.83
C ILE A 14 27.60 -25.87 -11.17
N ALA A 15 27.65 -25.61 -9.86
CA ALA A 15 26.52 -25.02 -9.13
C ALA A 15 26.26 -23.56 -9.54
N ILE A 16 27.31 -22.79 -9.82
CA ILE A 16 27.21 -21.41 -10.34
C ILE A 16 26.56 -21.40 -11.73
N GLU A 17 26.95 -22.34 -12.61
CA GLU A 17 26.38 -22.46 -13.96
C GLU A 17 24.96 -23.07 -13.98
N ALA A 18 24.54 -23.72 -12.89
CA ALA A 18 23.26 -24.39 -12.81
C ALA A 18 22.09 -23.40 -12.68
N ARG A 19 21.30 -23.26 -13.75
CA ARG A 19 20.19 -22.29 -13.82
C ARG A 19 18.98 -22.62 -12.94
N TYR A 20 18.77 -23.90 -12.58
CA TYR A 20 17.59 -24.37 -11.85
C TYR A 20 17.96 -25.16 -10.60
N LEU A 21 19.02 -24.74 -9.91
CA LEU A 21 19.44 -25.32 -8.63
C LEU A 21 18.77 -24.57 -7.48
N SER A 22 18.10 -25.31 -6.58
CA SER A 22 17.64 -24.74 -5.32
C SER A 22 18.85 -24.22 -4.52
N LEU A 23 18.77 -22.95 -4.12
CA LEU A 23 19.77 -22.28 -3.29
C LEU A 23 19.84 -22.91 -1.90
N ASN A 24 18.75 -23.49 -1.40
CA ASN A 24 18.79 -24.29 -0.16
C ASN A 24 19.64 -25.56 -0.34
N CYS A 25 19.53 -26.25 -1.49
CA CYS A 25 20.41 -27.38 -1.80
C CYS A 25 21.86 -26.92 -1.99
N ALA A 26 22.08 -25.79 -2.68
CA ALA A 26 23.41 -25.21 -2.85
C ALA A 26 24.03 -24.78 -1.51
N SER A 27 23.23 -24.30 -0.55
CA SER A 27 23.65 -23.97 0.81
C SER A 27 24.23 -25.19 1.53
N LEU A 28 23.54 -26.33 1.47
CA LEU A 28 24.03 -27.58 2.04
C LEU A 28 25.36 -28.01 1.41
N LEU A 29 25.51 -27.86 0.10
CA LEU A 29 26.78 -28.13 -0.59
C LEU A 29 27.88 -27.16 -0.15
N ALA A 30 27.56 -25.86 -0.06
CA ALA A 30 28.48 -24.81 0.36
C ALA A 30 29.03 -25.02 1.77
N GLU A 31 28.17 -25.47 2.70
CA GLU A 31 28.57 -25.84 4.06
C GLU A 31 29.45 -27.09 4.07
N ARG A 32 29.04 -28.15 3.36
CA ARG A 32 29.74 -29.45 3.39
C ARG A 32 31.08 -29.43 2.67
N LEU A 33 31.19 -28.65 1.61
CA LEU A 33 32.41 -28.46 0.81
C LEU A 33 33.19 -27.21 1.23
N ASN A 34 32.72 -26.50 2.26
CA ASN A 34 33.37 -25.32 2.84
C ASN A 34 33.69 -24.23 1.80
N TRP A 35 32.78 -23.96 0.86
CA TRP A 35 32.95 -22.96 -0.21
C TRP A 35 33.22 -21.54 0.30
N HIS A 36 32.89 -21.27 1.57
CA HIS A 36 33.14 -20.02 2.29
C HIS A 36 34.62 -19.78 2.65
N SER A 37 35.45 -20.82 2.68
CA SER A 37 36.86 -20.68 3.06
C SER A 37 37.72 -20.25 1.87
N PHE A 38 38.47 -19.18 2.03
CA PHE A 38 39.36 -18.67 1.00
C PHE A 38 40.71 -19.39 1.06
N ASN A 39 40.98 -20.25 0.09
CA ASN A 39 42.33 -20.70 -0.26
C ASN A 39 42.35 -20.84 -1.78
N ASP A 40 43.24 -20.08 -2.43
CA ASP A 40 43.44 -19.97 -3.87
C ASP A 40 42.59 -20.94 -4.69
N SER A 41 41.38 -20.49 -5.04
CA SER A 41 40.53 -21.15 -6.00
C SER A 41 41.16 -20.96 -7.37
N GLU A 42 42.18 -21.75 -7.69
CA GLU A 42 42.84 -21.72 -9.00
C GLU A 42 41.79 -21.79 -10.11
N GLY A 43 41.52 -20.65 -10.77
CA GLY A 43 40.66 -20.56 -11.95
C GLY A 43 39.18 -20.22 -11.73
N MET A 44 38.72 -19.91 -10.50
CA MET A 44 37.33 -19.43 -10.27
C MET A 44 37.31 -17.91 -10.12
N ASP A 45 36.36 -17.26 -10.81
CA ASP A 45 36.12 -15.82 -10.65
C ASP A 45 35.61 -15.55 -9.22
N GLU A 46 36.35 -14.71 -8.50
CA GLU A 46 36.05 -14.34 -7.12
C GLU A 46 34.72 -13.59 -7.01
N GLU A 47 34.45 -12.70 -7.96
CA GLU A 47 33.23 -11.88 -7.98
C GLU A 47 31.99 -12.76 -8.21
N GLU A 48 32.07 -13.70 -9.16
CA GLU A 48 30.99 -14.62 -9.47
C GLU A 48 30.69 -15.57 -8.29
N ARG A 49 31.74 -16.06 -7.62
CA ARG A 49 31.62 -16.89 -6.42
C ARG A 49 30.97 -16.11 -5.28
N GLU A 50 31.42 -14.88 -5.00
CA GLU A 50 30.85 -14.06 -3.94
C GLU A 50 29.38 -13.74 -4.19
N ALA A 51 29.02 -13.35 -5.42
CA ALA A 51 27.63 -13.13 -5.82
C ALA A 51 26.78 -14.40 -5.63
N PHE A 52 27.33 -15.57 -5.94
CA PHE A 52 26.64 -16.84 -5.73
C PHE A 52 26.46 -17.19 -4.25
N LEU A 53 27.47 -16.96 -3.40
CA LEU A 53 27.37 -17.15 -1.96
C LEU A 53 26.37 -16.17 -1.32
N GLU A 54 26.31 -14.92 -1.78
CA GLU A 54 25.28 -13.95 -1.38
C GLU A 54 23.88 -14.43 -1.79
N ALA A 55 23.72 -14.98 -3.00
CA ALA A 55 22.46 -15.57 -3.45
C ALA A 55 22.05 -16.74 -2.56
N ILE A 56 22.98 -17.66 -2.24
CA ILE A 56 22.75 -18.77 -1.31
C ILE A 56 22.25 -18.26 0.05
N GLN A 57 22.86 -17.21 0.59
CA GLN A 57 22.43 -16.61 1.86
C GLN A 57 21.03 -15.99 1.78
N ALA A 58 20.66 -15.41 0.64
CA ALA A 58 19.31 -14.91 0.41
C ALA A 58 18.26 -16.05 0.35
N GLY A 59 18.71 -17.25 -0.05
CA GLY A 59 17.90 -18.46 -0.16
C GLY A 59 16.91 -18.42 -1.32
N ASP A 60 16.15 -19.51 -1.46
CA ASP A 60 15.18 -19.64 -2.55
C ASP A 60 14.04 -18.59 -2.45
N CYS A 61 13.56 -18.17 -3.63
CA CYS A 61 12.41 -17.29 -3.77
C CYS A 61 11.14 -17.93 -3.18
N PHE A 62 10.98 -19.25 -3.37
CA PHE A 62 9.85 -20.09 -2.96
C PHE A 62 10.28 -21.57 -2.91
N ASP A 63 9.48 -22.44 -2.29
CA ASP A 63 9.72 -23.89 -2.29
C ASP A 63 9.48 -24.53 -3.66
N PHE A 64 10.53 -25.05 -4.30
CA PHE A 64 10.44 -25.70 -5.62
C PHE A 64 9.57 -26.96 -5.62
N LEU A 65 9.33 -27.58 -4.46
CA LEU A 65 8.44 -28.74 -4.35
C LEU A 65 6.99 -28.40 -4.77
N SER A 66 6.58 -27.13 -4.62
CA SER A 66 5.28 -26.63 -5.08
C SER A 66 5.06 -26.74 -6.60
N LEU A 67 6.13 -26.97 -7.37
CA LEU A 67 6.08 -27.06 -8.83
C LEU A 67 6.13 -28.49 -9.37
N LEU A 68 6.31 -29.51 -8.52
CA LEU A 68 6.62 -30.88 -8.95
C LEU A 68 5.61 -31.52 -9.90
N GLU A 69 4.33 -31.17 -9.77
CA GLU A 69 3.24 -31.75 -10.56
C GLU A 69 3.18 -31.17 -11.99
N TYR A 70 3.88 -30.07 -12.26
CA TYR A 70 3.83 -29.36 -13.53
C TYR A 70 4.91 -29.81 -14.51
N PRO A 71 4.72 -29.62 -15.84
CA PRO A 71 5.76 -29.93 -16.83
C PRO A 71 7.05 -29.15 -16.59
N ILE A 72 8.22 -29.77 -16.79
CA ILE A 72 9.55 -29.17 -16.55
C ILE A 72 9.70 -27.80 -17.23
N ALA A 73 9.18 -27.63 -18.45
CA ALA A 73 9.23 -26.34 -19.14
C ALA A 73 8.53 -25.21 -18.37
N LEU A 74 7.37 -25.52 -17.75
CA LEU A 74 6.61 -24.58 -16.93
C LEU A 74 7.29 -24.32 -15.57
N GLN A 75 7.89 -25.36 -14.98
CA GLN A 75 8.69 -25.20 -13.76
C GLN A 75 9.84 -24.22 -13.99
N ASN A 76 10.63 -24.44 -15.05
CA ASN A 76 11.78 -23.61 -15.40
C ASN A 76 11.39 -22.15 -15.68
N GLN A 77 10.31 -21.93 -16.41
CA GLN A 77 9.79 -20.58 -16.67
C GLN A 77 9.34 -19.86 -15.40
N THR A 78 8.67 -20.59 -14.50
CA THR A 78 8.21 -20.04 -13.22
C THR A 78 9.39 -19.68 -12.31
N VAL A 79 10.41 -20.54 -12.22
CA VAL A 79 11.65 -20.26 -11.49
C VAL A 79 12.36 -19.04 -12.08
N GLU A 80 12.58 -18.99 -13.40
CA GLU A 80 13.22 -17.86 -14.07
C GLU A 80 12.50 -16.54 -13.78
N TYR A 81 11.17 -16.55 -13.87
CA TYR A 81 10.37 -15.35 -13.63
C TYR A 81 10.54 -14.81 -12.21
N TYR A 82 10.36 -15.63 -11.17
CA TYR A 82 10.39 -15.13 -9.79
C TYR A 82 11.79 -14.74 -9.30
N PHE A 83 12.84 -15.44 -9.77
CA PHE A 83 14.21 -15.02 -9.48
C PHE A 83 14.54 -13.69 -10.17
N ALA A 84 14.12 -13.50 -11.42
CA ALA A 84 14.28 -12.23 -12.12
C ALA A 84 13.46 -11.11 -11.46
N LEU A 85 12.23 -11.39 -11.01
CA LEU A 85 11.40 -10.45 -10.26
C LEU A 85 12.05 -10.05 -8.93
N GLU A 86 12.55 -11.01 -8.14
CA GLU A 86 13.24 -10.70 -6.88
C GLU A 86 14.47 -9.83 -7.11
N ARG A 87 15.26 -10.13 -8.15
CA ARG A 87 16.40 -9.30 -8.54
C ARG A 87 15.96 -7.90 -8.98
N CYS A 88 14.89 -7.80 -9.76
CA CYS A 88 14.33 -6.51 -10.19
C CYS A 88 13.90 -5.68 -8.98
N CYS A 89 13.13 -6.26 -8.06
CA CYS A 89 12.67 -5.59 -6.85
C CYS A 89 13.82 -5.14 -5.93
N ARG A 90 14.94 -5.88 -5.91
CA ARG A 90 16.08 -5.58 -5.05
C ARG A 90 17.03 -4.53 -5.63
N TYR A 91 17.35 -4.64 -6.92
CA TYR A 91 18.44 -3.85 -7.54
C TYR A 91 17.94 -2.82 -8.57
N HIS A 92 16.72 -2.99 -9.07
CA HIS A 92 16.18 -2.20 -10.18
C HIS A 92 14.72 -1.77 -9.89
N PRO A 93 14.45 -1.07 -8.77
CA PRO A 93 13.09 -0.74 -8.32
C PRO A 93 12.28 0.06 -9.36
N ASP A 94 12.96 0.92 -10.15
CA ASP A 94 12.33 1.73 -11.20
C ASP A 94 11.69 0.89 -12.32
N TYR A 95 12.12 -0.37 -12.48
CA TYR A 95 11.63 -1.28 -13.51
C TYR A 95 10.55 -2.25 -13.01
N VAL A 96 10.25 -2.26 -11.70
CA VAL A 96 9.32 -3.23 -11.10
C VAL A 96 7.93 -3.14 -11.71
N THR A 97 7.40 -1.94 -11.94
CA THR A 97 6.08 -1.76 -12.58
C THR A 97 6.03 -2.38 -13.96
N ALA A 98 7.07 -2.17 -14.78
CA ALA A 98 7.15 -2.75 -16.12
C ALA A 98 7.33 -4.27 -16.07
N PHE A 99 8.10 -4.77 -15.10
CA PHE A 99 8.34 -6.21 -14.92
C PHE A 99 7.07 -6.95 -14.49
N LEU A 100 6.33 -6.41 -13.50
CA LEU A 100 5.07 -6.99 -13.02
C LEU A 100 3.96 -6.98 -14.07
N ALA A 101 4.05 -6.08 -15.06
CA ALA A 101 3.12 -6.02 -16.19
C ALA A 101 3.44 -7.01 -17.32
N MET A 102 4.56 -7.76 -17.24
CA MET A 102 4.87 -8.78 -18.23
C MET A 102 3.83 -9.90 -18.18
N GLU A 103 3.36 -10.33 -19.34
CA GLU A 103 2.50 -11.51 -19.48
C GLU A 103 3.35 -12.72 -19.87
N GLY A 104 3.03 -13.87 -19.30
CA GLY A 104 3.64 -15.12 -19.73
C GLY A 104 3.16 -16.35 -18.98
N PRO A 105 3.62 -17.54 -19.42
CA PRO A 105 3.15 -18.82 -18.93
C PRO A 105 3.90 -19.23 -17.67
N TRP A 106 3.75 -18.49 -16.57
CA TRP A 106 4.20 -18.90 -15.23
C TRP A 106 3.01 -19.01 -14.29
N LEU A 107 3.17 -19.83 -13.26
CA LEU A 107 2.16 -20.03 -12.22
C LEU A 107 2.51 -19.19 -10.99
N ILE A 108 1.59 -19.09 -10.03
CA ILE A 108 1.91 -18.66 -8.66
C ILE A 108 2.16 -19.93 -7.83
N PRO A 109 3.41 -20.21 -7.42
CA PRO A 109 3.75 -21.30 -6.50
C PRO A 109 2.95 -21.19 -5.20
N ASP A 110 2.44 -22.32 -4.72
CA ASP A 110 1.80 -22.40 -3.40
C ASP A 110 2.85 -22.32 -2.30
N ASP A 111 3.31 -21.10 -2.02
CA ASP A 111 4.35 -20.81 -1.05
C ASP A 111 4.01 -19.50 -0.30
N ALA A 112 3.81 -19.62 1.01
CA ALA A 112 3.40 -18.49 1.85
C ALA A 112 4.43 -17.34 1.87
N LYS A 113 5.73 -17.63 1.76
CA LYS A 113 6.79 -16.61 1.75
C LYS A 113 6.74 -15.81 0.44
N LEU A 114 6.55 -16.50 -0.69
CA LEU A 114 6.37 -15.87 -1.99
C LEU A 114 5.09 -15.06 -2.05
N HIS A 115 3.98 -15.63 -1.59
CA HIS A 115 2.70 -14.93 -1.48
C HIS A 115 2.82 -13.59 -0.75
N ARG A 116 3.49 -13.56 0.40
CA ARG A 116 3.77 -12.32 1.14
C ARG A 116 4.65 -11.35 0.35
N LYS A 117 5.67 -11.83 -0.35
CA LYS A 117 6.51 -11.00 -1.25
C LYS A 117 5.70 -10.40 -2.38
N LEU A 118 4.82 -11.18 -3.03
CA LEU A 118 3.98 -10.71 -4.13
C LEU A 118 3.00 -9.64 -3.66
N LEU A 119 2.31 -9.86 -2.54
CA LEU A 119 1.44 -8.84 -1.92
C LEU A 119 2.20 -7.54 -1.70
N ARG A 120 3.43 -7.62 -1.16
CA ARG A 120 4.29 -6.45 -0.96
C ARG A 120 4.67 -5.76 -2.27
N TRP A 121 5.14 -6.51 -3.26
CA TRP A 121 5.60 -5.93 -4.53
C TRP A 121 4.46 -5.28 -5.31
N TYR A 122 3.34 -5.99 -5.51
CA TYR A 122 2.17 -5.46 -6.22
C TYR A 122 1.58 -4.25 -5.49
N SER A 123 1.44 -4.30 -4.16
CA SER A 123 0.94 -3.14 -3.41
C SER A 123 1.91 -1.96 -3.40
N SER A 124 3.24 -2.20 -3.46
CA SER A 124 4.23 -1.11 -3.51
C SER A 124 4.13 -0.27 -4.79
N VAL A 125 3.71 -0.89 -5.90
CA VAL A 125 3.45 -0.21 -7.18
C VAL A 125 1.95 0.06 -7.41
N GLN A 126 1.13 -0.07 -6.38
CA GLN A 126 -0.31 0.20 -6.40
C GLN A 126 -1.07 -0.54 -7.51
N THR A 127 -0.65 -1.77 -7.80
CA THR A 127 -1.25 -2.62 -8.84
C THR A 127 -1.97 -3.78 -8.19
N GLY A 128 -3.20 -4.04 -8.64
CA GLY A 128 -4.02 -5.13 -8.15
C GLY A 128 -3.76 -6.40 -8.94
N MET A 129 -3.63 -7.53 -8.25
CA MET A 129 -3.60 -8.86 -8.82
C MET A 129 -4.72 -9.68 -8.19
N ALA A 130 -5.74 -10.01 -8.99
CA ALA A 130 -6.96 -10.64 -8.49
C ALA A 130 -6.67 -12.00 -7.81
N GLU A 131 -5.68 -12.73 -8.30
CA GLU A 131 -5.19 -14.00 -7.79
C GLU A 131 -4.60 -13.87 -6.37
N LEU A 132 -4.14 -12.67 -5.97
CA LEU A 132 -3.60 -12.42 -4.63
C LEU A 132 -4.68 -12.06 -3.60
N ILE A 133 -5.91 -11.74 -4.02
CA ILE A 133 -7.02 -11.49 -3.08
C ILE A 133 -7.31 -12.72 -2.20
N PRO A 134 -7.53 -13.94 -2.73
CA PRO A 134 -7.77 -15.12 -1.88
C PRO A 134 -6.58 -15.42 -0.97
N VAL A 135 -5.35 -15.17 -1.44
CA VAL A 135 -4.13 -15.31 -0.64
C VAL A 135 -4.12 -14.33 0.54
N ALA A 136 -4.46 -13.06 0.31
CA ALA A 136 -4.56 -12.07 1.38
C ALA A 136 -5.70 -12.36 2.36
N GLN A 137 -6.83 -12.87 1.87
CA GLN A 137 -7.96 -13.30 2.71
C GLN A 137 -7.58 -14.47 3.62
N GLN A 138 -6.86 -15.45 3.08
CA GLN A 138 -6.34 -16.57 3.85
C GLN A 138 -5.38 -16.08 4.94
N TRP A 139 -4.42 -15.22 4.59
CA TRP A 139 -3.49 -14.66 5.58
C TRP A 139 -4.22 -13.88 6.67
N GLN A 140 -5.22 -13.05 6.34
CA GLN A 140 -6.03 -12.34 7.34
C GLN A 140 -6.85 -13.29 8.22
N THR A 141 -7.25 -14.44 7.71
CA THR A 141 -7.98 -15.47 8.48
C THR A 141 -7.06 -16.20 9.45
N GLU A 142 -5.84 -16.51 9.00
CA GLU A 142 -4.81 -17.17 9.82
C GLU A 142 -4.22 -16.23 10.89
N GLU A 143 -4.09 -14.94 10.57
CA GLU A 143 -3.54 -13.91 11.46
C GLU A 143 -4.48 -12.69 11.60
N PRO A 144 -5.62 -12.80 12.31
CA PRO A 144 -6.65 -11.74 12.36
C PRO A 144 -6.18 -10.39 12.93
N GLU A 145 -5.20 -10.44 13.83
CA GLU A 145 -4.62 -9.29 14.52
C GLU A 145 -3.43 -8.66 13.76
N SER A 146 -3.04 -9.23 12.61
CA SER A 146 -1.93 -8.73 11.80
C SER A 146 -2.34 -7.49 11.02
N GLU A 147 -1.70 -6.35 11.34
CA GLU A 147 -1.90 -5.10 10.59
C GLU A 147 -1.51 -5.28 9.11
N ASP A 148 -0.40 -5.96 8.84
CA ASP A 148 0.10 -6.21 7.50
C ASP A 148 -0.91 -7.03 6.67
N ALA A 149 -1.46 -8.11 7.25
CA ALA A 149 -2.45 -8.93 6.56
C ALA A 149 -3.69 -8.11 6.17
N ARG A 150 -4.16 -7.26 7.07
CA ARG A 150 -5.35 -6.41 6.85
C ARG A 150 -5.06 -5.33 5.81
N TYR A 151 -3.87 -4.72 5.88
CA TYR A 151 -3.39 -3.75 4.89
C TYR A 151 -3.37 -4.35 3.49
N TYR A 152 -2.68 -5.48 3.30
CA TYR A 152 -2.51 -6.08 1.98
C TYR A 152 -3.83 -6.56 1.38
N LEU A 153 -4.76 -7.06 2.20
CA LEU A 153 -6.11 -7.40 1.76
C LEU A 153 -6.87 -6.16 1.25
N CYS A 154 -6.89 -5.08 2.02
CA CYS A 154 -7.55 -3.84 1.62
C CYS A 154 -6.91 -3.23 0.36
N ALA A 155 -5.57 -3.23 0.31
CA ALA A 155 -4.80 -2.70 -0.81
C ALA A 155 -5.10 -3.47 -2.11
N GLN A 156 -5.04 -4.80 -2.10
CA GLN A 156 -5.30 -5.60 -3.31
C GLN A 156 -6.75 -5.47 -3.79
N ARG A 157 -7.73 -5.44 -2.88
CA ARG A 157 -9.15 -5.18 -3.23
C ARG A 157 -9.32 -3.81 -3.86
N LEU A 158 -8.71 -2.77 -3.28
CA LEU A 158 -8.74 -1.41 -3.83
C LEU A 158 -8.10 -1.33 -5.22
N TYR A 159 -6.91 -1.91 -5.39
CA TYR A 159 -6.16 -1.84 -6.65
C TYR A 159 -6.78 -2.71 -7.75
N CYS A 160 -7.52 -3.76 -7.39
CA CYS A 160 -8.39 -4.49 -8.32
C CYS A 160 -9.69 -3.73 -8.66
N GLY A 161 -9.92 -2.56 -8.07
CA GLY A 161 -11.04 -1.68 -8.40
C GLY A 161 -12.34 -1.98 -7.64
N GLU A 162 -12.27 -2.64 -6.49
CA GLU A 162 -13.45 -2.84 -5.65
C GLU A 162 -14.01 -1.50 -5.15
N GLY A 163 -15.32 -1.29 -5.32
CA GLY A 163 -16.00 -0.04 -5.02
C GLY A 163 -16.60 0.01 -3.61
N GLU A 164 -17.90 0.28 -3.51
CA GLU A 164 -18.62 0.51 -2.25
C GLU A 164 -18.53 -0.65 -1.24
N SER A 165 -18.42 -1.89 -1.70
CA SER A 165 -18.29 -3.05 -0.81
C SER A 165 -17.02 -3.06 0.03
N LEU A 166 -15.99 -2.31 -0.38
CA LEU A 166 -14.72 -2.20 0.33
C LEU A 166 -14.75 -1.10 1.42
N LEU A 167 -15.68 -0.15 1.35
CA LEU A 167 -15.66 1.04 2.21
C LEU A 167 -15.73 0.69 3.70
N ALA A 168 -16.62 -0.25 4.08
CA ALA A 168 -16.78 -0.65 5.47
C ALA A 168 -15.47 -1.22 6.06
N ASP A 169 -14.77 -2.05 5.28
CA ASP A 169 -13.51 -2.67 5.70
C ASP A 169 -12.38 -1.64 5.76
N LEU A 170 -12.34 -0.67 4.83
CA LEU A 170 -11.38 0.44 4.88
C LEU A 170 -11.58 1.32 6.11
N CYS A 171 -12.83 1.68 6.42
CA CYS A 171 -13.15 2.44 7.62
C CYS A 171 -12.76 1.67 8.88
N ALA A 172 -13.11 0.38 8.97
CA ALA A 172 -12.77 -0.46 10.12
C ALA A 172 -11.25 -0.62 10.28
N TYR A 173 -10.51 -0.79 9.18
CA TYR A 173 -9.05 -0.83 9.19
C TYR A 173 -8.44 0.49 9.68
N TRP A 174 -8.91 1.62 9.14
CA TRP A 174 -8.41 2.95 9.50
C TRP A 174 -8.68 3.31 10.96
N GLU A 175 -9.83 2.93 11.51
CA GLU A 175 -10.17 3.13 12.92
C GLU A 175 -9.34 2.23 13.85
N SER A 176 -9.05 1.00 13.43
CA SER A 176 -8.29 0.04 14.25
C SER A 176 -6.78 0.35 14.26
N TYR A 177 -6.23 0.74 13.10
CA TYR A 177 -4.80 0.95 12.89
C TYR A 177 -4.56 2.26 12.13
N PRO A 178 -4.67 3.41 12.83
CA PRO A 178 -4.44 4.72 12.22
C PRO A 178 -2.97 4.86 11.77
N SER A 179 -2.72 4.71 10.47
CA SER A 179 -1.38 4.76 9.88
C SER A 179 -1.36 5.51 8.53
N THR A 180 -0.18 5.92 8.08
CA THR A 180 -0.02 6.54 6.75
C THR A 180 -0.50 5.62 5.62
N GLN A 181 -0.39 4.31 5.80
CA GLN A 181 -0.89 3.31 4.85
C GLN A 181 -2.42 3.32 4.81
N ALA A 182 -3.08 3.26 5.96
CA ALA A 182 -4.54 3.35 6.06
C ALA A 182 -5.06 4.67 5.48
N ASP A 183 -4.40 5.78 5.78
CA ASP A 183 -4.71 7.10 5.22
C ASP A 183 -4.69 7.09 3.70
N ASN A 184 -3.63 6.54 3.11
CA ASN A 184 -3.47 6.52 1.67
C ASN A 184 -4.54 5.65 0.99
N LEU A 185 -4.90 4.50 1.56
CA LEU A 185 -5.97 3.66 1.02
C LEU A 185 -7.33 4.36 1.05
N LEU A 186 -7.68 5.00 2.18
CA LEU A 186 -8.95 5.72 2.32
C LEU A 186 -9.01 6.95 1.40
N LEU A 187 -7.91 7.69 1.27
CA LEU A 187 -7.79 8.82 0.34
C LEU A 187 -7.89 8.37 -1.12
N GLN A 188 -7.24 7.27 -1.50
CA GLN A 188 -7.32 6.73 -2.86
C GLN A 188 -8.73 6.25 -3.21
N TRP A 189 -9.39 5.55 -2.29
CA TRP A 189 -10.78 5.13 -2.46
C TRP A 189 -11.71 6.35 -2.60
N SER A 190 -11.64 7.31 -1.66
CA SER A 190 -12.50 8.50 -1.69
C SER A 190 -12.28 9.37 -2.92
N LYS A 191 -11.04 9.51 -3.39
CA LYS A 191 -10.72 10.23 -4.64
C LYS A 191 -11.47 9.68 -5.85
N ARG A 192 -11.70 8.35 -5.90
CA ARG A 192 -12.35 7.66 -7.02
C ARG A 192 -13.88 7.59 -6.88
N HIS A 193 -14.38 7.36 -5.67
CA HIS A 193 -15.79 7.05 -5.43
C HIS A 193 -16.58 8.23 -4.87
N CYS A 194 -15.99 9.01 -3.96
CA CYS A 194 -16.67 10.14 -3.30
C CYS A 194 -15.73 11.35 -3.12
N PRO A 195 -15.36 12.06 -4.21
CA PRO A 195 -14.34 13.11 -4.19
C PRO A 195 -14.60 14.22 -3.17
N ASP A 196 -15.87 14.53 -2.88
CA ASP A 196 -16.25 15.55 -1.91
C ASP A 196 -15.90 15.20 -0.45
N TYR A 197 -15.71 13.92 -0.11
CA TYR A 197 -15.16 13.55 1.19
C TYR A 197 -13.63 13.69 1.24
N PHE A 198 -12.94 13.64 0.10
CA PHE A 198 -11.47 13.64 0.06
C PHE A 198 -10.88 14.85 0.79
N ALA A 199 -11.38 16.06 0.50
CA ALA A 199 -10.87 17.28 1.11
C ALA A 199 -11.05 17.30 2.64
N LEU A 200 -12.19 16.79 3.09
CA LEU A 200 -12.54 16.68 4.51
C LEU A 200 -11.71 15.61 5.22
N LEU A 201 -11.50 14.45 4.58
CA LEU A 201 -10.63 13.39 5.08
C LEU A 201 -9.18 13.86 5.23
N VAL A 202 -8.67 14.65 4.28
CA VAL A 202 -7.34 15.26 4.39
C VAL A 202 -7.23 16.12 5.66
N MET A 203 -8.28 16.85 6.03
CA MET A 203 -8.30 17.62 7.28
C MET A 203 -8.25 16.71 8.51
N VAL A 204 -9.06 15.65 8.55
CA VAL A 204 -9.08 14.70 9.67
C VAL A 204 -7.73 14.02 9.85
N ILE A 205 -7.11 13.59 8.75
CA ILE A 205 -5.79 12.95 8.75
C ILE A 205 -4.71 13.91 9.27
N GLU A 206 -4.75 15.16 8.83
CA GLU A 206 -3.83 16.20 9.34
C GLU A 206 -4.06 16.45 10.83
N ALA A 207 -5.31 16.65 11.26
CA ALA A 207 -5.68 16.89 12.64
C ALA A 207 -5.20 15.78 13.59
N ARG A 208 -5.36 14.51 13.18
CA ARG A 208 -4.87 13.33 13.95
C ARG A 208 -3.36 13.34 14.15
N SER A 209 -2.62 13.93 13.22
CA SER A 209 -1.15 14.02 13.28
C SER A 209 -0.67 15.20 14.14
N MET A 210 -1.56 16.11 14.54
CA MET A 210 -1.24 17.32 15.31
C MET A 210 -1.34 17.05 16.81
N VAL A 211 -0.41 16.25 17.33
CA VAL A 211 -0.26 15.95 18.75
C VAL A 211 1.13 16.35 19.26
N ASP A 212 1.24 16.69 20.53
CA ASP A 212 2.52 16.95 21.18
C ASP A 212 3.29 15.66 21.50
N ALA A 213 4.48 15.80 22.09
CA ALA A 213 5.32 14.65 22.46
C ALA A 213 4.69 13.73 23.52
N GLN A 214 3.61 14.16 24.17
CA GLN A 214 2.82 13.41 25.15
C GLN A 214 1.51 12.88 24.56
N GLY A 215 1.28 13.07 23.25
CA GLY A 215 0.06 12.66 22.55
C GLY A 215 -1.14 13.57 22.80
N GLN A 216 -0.97 14.76 23.38
CA GLN A 216 -2.06 15.71 23.57
C GLN A 216 -2.32 16.49 22.27
N PRO A 217 -3.60 16.74 21.92
CA PRO A 217 -3.93 17.52 20.73
C PRO A 217 -3.34 18.92 20.78
N LEU A 218 -2.61 19.30 19.74
CA LEU A 218 -2.16 20.67 19.50
C LEU A 218 -3.30 21.51 18.92
N LYS A 219 -3.14 22.83 18.92
CA LYS A 219 -4.05 23.72 18.18
C LYS A 219 -3.99 23.36 16.70
N TYR A 220 -5.08 22.81 16.18
CA TYR A 220 -5.18 22.44 14.79
C TYR A 220 -5.52 23.65 13.91
N VAL A 221 -4.67 23.92 12.92
CA VAL A 221 -4.95 24.87 11.85
C VAL A 221 -4.83 24.11 10.53
N PRO A 222 -5.95 23.88 9.81
CA PRO A 222 -5.95 23.14 8.56
C PRO A 222 -5.02 23.74 7.51
N GLY A 223 -4.27 22.88 6.80
CA GLY A 223 -3.44 23.29 5.68
C GLY A 223 -2.12 23.93 6.08
N GLU A 224 -1.63 23.72 7.30
CA GLU A 224 -0.26 24.07 7.68
C GLU A 224 0.75 23.12 7.04
N SER A 225 0.42 21.85 6.84
CA SER A 225 1.34 20.89 6.24
C SER A 225 1.42 21.02 4.71
N ALA A 226 2.65 20.89 4.18
CA ALA A 226 2.88 20.84 2.73
C ALA A 226 2.16 19.65 2.07
N ARG A 227 2.06 18.51 2.77
CA ARG A 227 1.33 17.31 2.30
C ARG A 227 -0.15 17.63 2.10
N THR A 228 -0.78 18.28 3.06
CA THR A 228 -2.21 18.67 3.03
C THR A 228 -2.49 19.55 1.83
N ARG A 229 -1.66 20.59 1.61
CA ARG A 229 -1.78 21.48 0.45
C ARG A 229 -1.57 20.75 -0.86
N LEU A 230 -0.63 19.82 -0.93
CA LEU A 230 -0.39 19.03 -2.15
C LEU A 230 -1.60 18.14 -2.47
N LEU A 231 -2.15 17.45 -1.47
CA LEU A 231 -3.35 16.59 -1.64
C LEU A 231 -4.57 17.41 -2.07
N TRP A 232 -4.81 18.58 -1.46
CA TRP A 232 -5.88 19.48 -1.88
C TRP A 232 -5.67 20.03 -3.29
N ALA A 233 -4.44 20.38 -3.66
CA ALA A 233 -4.14 20.79 -5.03
C ALA A 233 -4.41 19.64 -6.00
N GLU A 234 -3.98 18.42 -5.68
CA GLU A 234 -4.18 17.24 -6.53
C GLU A 234 -5.67 16.98 -6.82
N ILE A 235 -6.51 16.96 -5.79
CA ILE A 235 -7.96 16.75 -5.97
C ILE A 235 -8.62 17.93 -6.70
N LEU A 236 -8.19 19.17 -6.43
CA LEU A 236 -8.69 20.36 -7.14
C LEU A 236 -8.42 20.28 -8.65
N HIS A 237 -7.22 19.85 -9.04
CA HIS A 237 -6.83 19.71 -10.45
C HIS A 237 -7.43 18.46 -11.11
N SER A 238 -7.93 17.49 -10.35
CA SER A 238 -8.57 16.29 -10.91
C SER A 238 -9.90 16.58 -11.59
N GLY A 239 -10.57 17.69 -11.26
CA GLY A 239 -11.85 18.09 -11.84
C GLY A 239 -13.05 17.23 -11.41
N THR A 240 -12.89 16.37 -10.41
CA THR A 240 -13.95 15.45 -9.95
C THR A 240 -14.80 15.99 -8.79
N LEU A 241 -14.38 17.11 -8.18
CA LEU A 241 -15.10 17.71 -7.06
C LEU A 241 -16.43 18.33 -7.50
N SER A 242 -17.41 18.31 -6.60
CA SER A 242 -18.58 19.16 -6.76
C SER A 242 -18.17 20.63 -6.75
N PRO A 243 -19.02 21.54 -7.26
CA PRO A 243 -18.77 22.96 -7.12
C PRO A 243 -18.48 23.35 -5.66
N LEU A 244 -19.20 22.75 -4.70
CA LEU A 244 -19.06 23.04 -3.26
C LEU A 244 -17.65 22.69 -2.76
N GLY A 245 -17.19 21.47 -3.03
CA GLY A 245 -15.84 21.02 -2.66
C GLY A 245 -14.74 21.82 -3.34
N GLN A 246 -14.87 22.12 -4.64
CA GLN A 246 -13.95 22.99 -5.36
C GLN A 246 -13.81 24.35 -4.68
N SER A 247 -14.95 24.97 -4.38
CA SER A 247 -14.99 26.32 -3.81
C SER A 247 -14.44 26.35 -2.38
N PHE A 248 -14.71 25.30 -1.59
CA PHE A 248 -14.11 25.12 -0.28
C PHE A 248 -12.59 25.13 -0.37
N ILE A 249 -11.99 24.26 -1.18
CA ILE A 249 -10.52 24.19 -1.33
C ILE A 249 -9.92 25.50 -1.86
N GLU A 250 -10.55 26.13 -2.84
CA GLU A 250 -10.10 27.43 -3.35
C GLU A 250 -10.08 28.49 -2.23
N SER A 251 -11.04 28.46 -1.31
CA SER A 251 -11.07 29.38 -0.17
C SER A 251 -9.85 29.20 0.75
N LEU A 252 -9.38 27.96 0.92
CA LEU A 252 -8.20 27.61 1.72
C LEU A 252 -6.90 28.14 1.09
N PHE A 253 -6.77 28.03 -0.24
CA PHE A 253 -5.57 28.51 -0.94
C PHE A 253 -5.49 30.03 -1.08
N PHE A 254 -6.60 30.68 -1.45
CA PHE A 254 -6.56 32.08 -1.88
C PHE A 254 -6.84 33.09 -0.76
N LYS A 255 -6.94 32.65 0.49
CA LYS A 255 -7.33 33.48 1.65
C LYS A 255 -8.53 34.39 1.31
N ARG A 256 -9.46 33.91 0.49
CA ARG A 256 -10.75 34.59 0.37
C ARG A 256 -11.33 34.59 1.77
N LYS A 257 -11.77 35.74 2.26
CA LYS A 257 -12.59 35.77 3.49
C LYS A 257 -13.69 34.75 3.24
N ALA A 258 -13.73 33.66 4.00
CA ALA A 258 -14.81 32.67 4.05
C ALA A 258 -16.21 33.30 3.85
N TRP A 259 -16.39 34.50 4.39
CA TRP A 259 -17.58 35.32 4.24
C TRP A 259 -17.99 35.71 2.80
N ALA A 260 -17.05 35.81 1.86
CA ALA A 260 -17.32 36.05 0.43
C ALA A 260 -17.67 34.75 -0.32
N TRP A 261 -17.12 33.61 0.11
CA TRP A 261 -17.56 32.27 -0.31
C TRP A 261 -19.02 32.03 0.13
N TRP A 262 -19.33 32.36 1.39
CA TRP A 262 -20.67 32.27 1.99
C TRP A 262 -21.75 33.05 1.22
N LYS A 263 -21.52 34.33 0.89
CA LYS A 263 -22.49 35.16 0.15
C LYS A 263 -22.72 34.71 -1.30
N SER A 264 -21.75 34.03 -1.91
CA SER A 264 -21.77 33.70 -3.33
C SER A 264 -22.71 32.54 -3.68
N ARG A 265 -23.08 31.67 -2.73
CA ARG A 265 -23.84 30.43 -3.05
C ARG A 265 -25.00 30.06 -2.14
N VAL A 266 -25.09 30.64 -0.94
CA VAL A 266 -26.29 30.49 -0.09
C VAL A 266 -27.54 31.09 -0.76
N GLY A 267 -27.39 31.91 -1.81
CA GLY A 267 -28.51 32.41 -2.60
C GLY A 267 -29.10 31.42 -3.62
N SER A 268 -28.42 30.31 -3.95
CA SER A 268 -28.82 29.43 -5.08
C SER A 268 -29.01 27.95 -4.74
N GLU A 269 -28.43 27.45 -3.65
CA GLU A 269 -28.65 26.07 -3.17
C GLU A 269 -29.46 26.12 -1.87
N THR A 270 -30.69 25.62 -1.91
CA THR A 270 -31.53 25.48 -0.72
C THR A 270 -30.92 24.44 0.22
N GLU A 271 -31.02 24.68 1.54
CA GLU A 271 -30.49 23.79 2.59
C GLU A 271 -31.01 22.33 2.54
N GLN A 272 -31.98 22.05 1.68
CA GLN A 272 -32.60 20.74 1.48
C GLN A 272 -31.85 19.84 0.49
N ASP A 273 -30.89 20.34 -0.29
CA ASP A 273 -30.41 19.62 -1.48
C ASP A 273 -29.02 18.93 -1.37
N SER A 274 -28.25 19.09 -0.28
CA SER A 274 -26.96 18.40 -0.17
C SER A 274 -26.51 18.08 1.27
N PRO A 275 -26.31 16.79 1.64
CA PRO A 275 -25.83 16.38 2.96
C PRO A 275 -24.42 16.89 3.29
N PHE A 276 -23.64 17.25 2.26
CA PHE A 276 -22.29 17.79 2.36
C PHE A 276 -22.24 19.25 2.83
N LEU A 277 -23.32 20.01 2.67
CA LEU A 277 -23.33 21.44 3.00
C LEU A 277 -23.03 21.68 4.48
N ASP A 278 -23.63 20.90 5.38
CA ASP A 278 -23.36 20.98 6.81
C ASP A 278 -21.92 20.61 7.14
N LEU A 279 -21.37 19.57 6.49
CA LEU A 279 -19.98 19.14 6.67
C LEU A 279 -19.00 20.25 6.28
N TYR A 280 -19.16 20.84 5.10
CA TYR A 280 -18.31 21.93 4.63
C TYR A 280 -18.47 23.20 5.47
N ARG A 281 -19.67 23.51 5.98
CA ARG A 281 -19.89 24.64 6.90
C ARG A 281 -19.14 24.46 8.22
N VAL A 282 -19.16 23.26 8.78
CA VAL A 282 -18.41 22.94 10.00
C VAL A 282 -16.92 22.99 9.72
N ALA A 283 -16.46 22.40 8.61
CA ALA A 283 -15.05 22.44 8.21
C ALA A 283 -14.54 23.88 8.02
N GLU A 284 -15.33 24.76 7.39
CA GLU A 284 -14.99 26.18 7.24
C GLU A 284 -14.84 26.88 8.59
N GLN A 285 -15.72 26.59 9.57
CA GLN A 285 -15.63 27.16 10.90
C GLN A 285 -14.36 26.71 11.63
N VAL A 286 -14.00 25.43 11.50
CA VAL A 286 -12.73 24.89 12.02
C VAL A 286 -11.53 25.63 11.42
N VAL A 287 -11.53 25.86 10.10
CA VAL A 287 -10.45 26.61 9.41
C VAL A 287 -10.36 28.05 9.91
N LEU A 288 -11.49 28.69 10.22
CA LEU A 288 -11.52 30.06 10.73
C LEU A 288 -11.21 30.17 12.23
N GLU A 289 -10.80 29.08 12.87
CA GLU A 289 -10.62 28.98 14.32
C GLU A 289 -11.88 29.37 15.12
N ALA A 290 -13.05 29.26 14.50
CA ALA A 290 -14.33 29.53 15.11
C ALA A 290 -14.95 28.22 15.60
N PHE A 291 -15.45 28.21 16.83
CA PHE A 291 -16.17 27.03 17.31
C PHE A 291 -17.42 26.82 16.44
N PRO A 292 -17.68 25.59 15.94
CA PRO A 292 -18.80 25.40 15.05
C PRO A 292 -20.14 25.70 15.72
N LYS A 293 -21.13 26.19 14.97
CA LYS A 293 -22.46 26.46 15.56
C LYS A 293 -23.08 25.16 16.05
N GLN A 294 -23.53 25.16 17.30
CA GLN A 294 -24.09 23.99 17.98
C GLN A 294 -25.27 23.36 17.23
N GLU A 295 -26.08 24.16 16.52
CA GLU A 295 -27.20 23.68 15.71
C GLU A 295 -26.75 22.81 14.53
N MET A 296 -25.63 23.15 13.87
CA MET A 296 -25.10 22.38 12.73
C MET A 296 -24.47 21.08 13.20
N LEU A 297 -23.72 21.13 14.32
CA LEU A 297 -23.20 19.93 14.97
C LEU A 297 -24.33 19.00 15.41
N ALA A 298 -25.42 19.53 15.97
CA ALA A 298 -26.58 18.75 16.37
C ALA A 298 -27.22 18.02 15.17
N ARG A 299 -27.32 18.65 14.00
CA ARG A 299 -27.85 18.00 12.78
C ARG A 299 -26.96 16.85 12.30
N LEU A 300 -25.63 17.04 12.28
CA LEU A 300 -24.68 15.98 11.94
C LEU A 300 -24.75 14.82 12.95
N ASN A 301 -24.74 15.13 14.25
CA ASN A 301 -24.86 14.11 15.30
C ASN A 301 -26.18 13.33 15.22
N THR A 302 -27.30 14.01 14.91
CA THR A 302 -28.59 13.34 14.74
C THR A 302 -28.56 12.35 13.57
N ARG A 303 -27.90 12.69 12.45
CA ARG A 303 -27.71 11.78 11.31
C ARG A 303 -26.85 10.57 11.67
N LEU A 304 -25.80 10.79 12.46
CA LEU A 304 -24.94 9.72 12.95
C LEU A 304 -25.66 8.77 13.88
N GLU A 305 -26.42 9.30 14.84
CA GLU A 305 -27.22 8.52 15.80
C GLU A 305 -28.35 7.77 15.09
N GLY A 306 -28.92 8.35 14.03
CA GLY A 306 -29.96 7.73 13.22
C GLY A 306 -29.49 6.59 12.31
N GLY A 307 -28.17 6.44 12.11
CA GLY A 307 -27.60 5.43 11.20
C GLY A 307 -27.74 5.77 9.71
N ASP A 308 -28.22 6.97 9.38
CA ASP A 308 -28.40 7.45 8.01
C ASP A 308 -27.12 8.08 7.42
N ALA A 309 -26.09 8.27 8.25
CA ALA A 309 -24.84 8.88 7.85
C ALA A 309 -23.98 7.92 7.00
N HIS A 310 -23.35 8.49 5.97
CA HIS A 310 -22.35 7.78 5.18
C HIS A 310 -21.15 7.36 6.07
N PRO A 311 -20.49 6.21 5.83
CA PRO A 311 -19.36 5.78 6.67
C PRO A 311 -18.23 6.81 6.77
N LEU A 312 -17.94 7.54 5.69
CA LEU A 312 -16.95 8.64 5.71
C LEU A 312 -17.44 9.87 6.48
N GLU A 313 -18.75 10.13 6.55
CA GLU A 313 -19.30 11.20 7.38
C GLU A 313 -19.08 10.92 8.87
N ALA A 314 -19.18 9.65 9.27
CA ALA A 314 -18.87 9.24 10.64
C ALA A 314 -17.40 9.48 11.00
N ILE A 315 -16.48 9.20 10.08
CA ILE A 315 -15.04 9.51 10.27
C ILE A 315 -14.82 11.02 10.33
N VAL A 316 -15.48 11.80 9.47
CA VAL A 316 -15.27 13.26 9.38
C VAL A 316 -15.80 14.01 10.60
N THR A 317 -16.88 13.52 11.21
CA THR A 317 -17.59 14.24 12.28
C THR A 317 -17.04 13.91 13.67
N ARG A 318 -16.40 12.75 13.85
CA ARG A 318 -15.78 12.32 15.13
C ARG A 318 -14.53 13.14 15.44
#